data_AF-A0AAU1USV2-F1
#
_entry.id   AF-A0AAU1USV2-F1
#
_cell.length_a   1.000
_cell.length_b   1.000
_cell.length_c   1.000
_cell.angle_alpha   90.00
_cell.angle_beta   90.00
_cell.angle_gamma   90.00
#
_symmetry.space_group_name_H-M   'P 1'
#
loop_
_entity.id
_entity.type
_entity.pdbx_description
1 polymer ?
#
loop_
_entity_poly.entity_id
_entity_poly.type
_entity_poly.pdbx_seq_one_letter_code
_entity_poly.pdbx_strand_id
1 'polypeptide(L)'
;MGHDAFAHHALGSAALMLISALHVRPDQTATELVGTSSVPRATAYRTLQRLADHGLVRHTGETWALVPRALEGFGIRLSDAETGHTLAQGWDQVAEQHGTWGIAARRKALHTAERAAYQQALDRFAEHRSRAVQLMRKETWTGIPAKTNGQTVRPLQDEATRAWNLHTALYYKAGGTPWRMQRHSSDLATCYVGVSFYRSTSGNELHTAVAQVFNERGDGVVVRGGTAQISKTDRQPHLTVSDARQLLLDALAEYRTTHGHQPARIVVHKTSNFTTGETDGFHEAADLREIDHVDLLWIQRRGAPHLYRTGQLPPLRGTSVQLDARSLLLYTRGSVPYFRTYPGLYVPQPLLIRPATRGTDLLTAGMDILALTKMNWNNAQLDERDPLTLRTAYRVGSILRHVPAGARIATRYAYYM
;
A
#
# COMPACT_ATOMS: atom_id res chain seq x y z
N MET A 1 -2.42 27.15 5.11
CA MET A 1 -3.82 27.42 4.73
C MET A 1 -3.97 27.78 3.25
N GLY A 2 -2.94 28.32 2.58
CA GLY A 2 -2.96 28.54 1.10
C GLY A 2 -2.91 27.28 0.19
N HIS A 3 -2.94 26.05 0.72
CA HIS A 3 -2.98 24.84 -0.11
C HIS A 3 -4.34 24.62 -0.79
N ASP A 4 -5.41 25.20 -0.26
CA ASP A 4 -6.77 25.01 -0.78
C ASP A 4 -7.02 25.81 -2.08
N ALA A 5 -6.30 26.93 -2.27
CA ALA A 5 -6.39 27.76 -3.48
C ALA A 5 -5.85 27.08 -4.76
N PHE A 6 -4.90 26.15 -4.64
CA PHE A 6 -4.29 25.46 -5.79
C PHE A 6 -5.06 24.20 -6.25
N ALA A 7 -5.99 23.70 -5.43
CA ALA A 7 -6.69 22.44 -5.67
C ALA A 7 -7.69 22.49 -6.85
N HIS A 8 -8.21 23.68 -7.19
CA HIS A 8 -9.21 23.85 -8.24
C HIS A 8 -8.65 23.65 -9.67
N HIS A 9 -7.34 23.83 -9.87
CA HIS A 9 -6.67 23.72 -11.19
C HIS A 9 -5.68 22.55 -11.29
N ALA A 10 -5.80 21.53 -10.42
CA ALA A 10 -4.90 20.38 -10.38
C ALA A 10 -3.41 20.73 -10.15
N LEU A 11 -3.15 21.85 -9.48
CA LEU A 11 -1.82 22.25 -9.02
C LEU A 11 -1.64 21.73 -7.58
N GLY A 12 -0.81 20.70 -7.41
CA GLY A 12 -0.53 20.10 -6.11
C GLY A 12 0.56 20.86 -5.34
N SER A 13 1.03 20.30 -4.22
CA SER A 13 2.18 20.83 -3.46
C SER A 13 3.44 21.03 -4.30
N ALA A 14 3.60 20.26 -5.39
CA ALA A 14 4.68 20.43 -6.36
C ALA A 14 4.67 21.80 -7.07
N ALA A 15 3.48 22.37 -7.34
CA ALA A 15 3.37 23.68 -7.97
C ALA A 15 3.87 24.78 -7.04
N LEU A 16 3.53 24.69 -5.75
CA LEU A 16 4.01 25.62 -4.74
C LEU A 16 5.54 25.55 -4.61
N MET A 17 6.11 24.35 -4.56
CA MET A 17 7.56 24.17 -4.47
C MET A 17 8.31 24.76 -5.68
N LEU A 18 7.75 24.64 -6.89
CA LEU A 18 8.33 25.22 -8.10
C LEU A 18 8.19 26.75 -8.14
N ILE A 19 7.04 27.29 -7.75
CA ILE A 19 6.83 28.75 -7.64
C ILE A 19 7.79 29.34 -6.60
N SER A 20 7.93 28.70 -5.42
CA SER A 20 8.87 29.12 -4.39
C SER A 20 10.32 29.07 -4.88
N ALA A 21 10.71 28.01 -5.60
CA ALA A 21 12.04 27.90 -6.18
C ALA A 21 12.33 29.01 -7.21
N LEU A 22 11.36 29.32 -8.09
CA LEU A 22 11.45 30.40 -9.07
C LEU A 22 11.43 31.80 -8.44
N HIS A 23 10.75 31.96 -7.31
CA HIS A 23 10.73 33.22 -6.57
C HIS A 23 12.09 33.51 -5.92
N VAL A 24 12.70 32.49 -5.31
CA VAL A 24 14.02 32.62 -4.67
C VAL A 24 15.12 32.78 -5.70
N ARG A 25 15.03 32.07 -6.84
CA ARG A 25 15.98 32.18 -7.94
C ARG A 25 15.23 32.24 -9.28
N PRO A 26 15.13 33.42 -9.92
CA PRO A 26 14.50 33.54 -11.23
C PRO A 26 15.34 32.90 -12.34
N ASP A 27 14.74 32.71 -13.51
CA ASP A 27 15.37 32.28 -14.77
C ASP A 27 16.17 30.97 -14.66
N GLN A 28 15.53 29.93 -14.11
CA GLN A 28 16.14 28.60 -13.96
C GLN A 28 15.75 27.65 -15.09
N THR A 29 16.68 26.80 -15.51
CA THR A 29 16.35 25.67 -16.40
C THR A 29 15.50 24.62 -15.67
N ALA A 30 14.75 23.81 -16.42
CA ALA A 30 13.95 22.73 -15.82
C ALA A 30 14.79 21.74 -14.99
N THR A 31 16.07 21.54 -15.34
CA THR A 31 17.01 20.69 -14.60
C THR A 31 17.43 21.33 -13.28
N GLU A 32 17.73 22.62 -13.27
CA GLU A 32 18.06 23.35 -12.03
C GLU A 32 16.86 23.41 -11.08
N LEU A 33 15.66 23.62 -11.63
CA LEU A 33 14.40 23.62 -10.88
C LEU A 33 14.10 22.32 -10.15
N VAL A 34 14.46 21.17 -10.74
CA VAL A 34 14.35 19.87 -10.07
C VAL A 34 15.24 19.83 -8.82
N GLY A 35 16.45 20.40 -8.90
CA GLY A 35 17.37 20.50 -7.77
C GLY A 35 16.89 21.48 -6.69
N THR A 36 16.45 22.68 -7.09
CA THR A 36 16.09 23.75 -6.15
C THR A 36 14.71 23.57 -5.52
N SER A 37 13.77 22.92 -6.19
CA SER A 37 12.43 22.64 -5.65
C SER A 37 12.31 21.28 -4.95
N SER A 38 13.30 20.39 -5.10
CA SER A 38 13.22 18.97 -4.68
C SER A 38 12.01 18.21 -5.25
N VAL A 39 11.42 18.70 -6.35
CA VAL A 39 10.32 18.04 -7.06
C VAL A 39 10.89 17.05 -8.09
N PRO A 40 10.44 15.78 -8.14
CA PRO A 40 10.92 14.81 -9.12
C PRO A 40 10.77 15.30 -10.56
N ARG A 41 11.76 15.00 -11.42
CA ARG A 41 11.83 15.47 -12.83
C ARG A 41 10.51 15.34 -13.59
N ALA A 42 9.91 14.15 -13.63
CA ALA A 42 8.65 13.92 -14.35
C ALA A 42 7.46 14.75 -13.81
N THR A 43 7.50 15.14 -12.54
CA THR A 43 6.49 16.00 -11.91
C THR A 43 6.80 17.47 -12.17
N ALA A 44 8.06 17.87 -12.15
CA ALA A 44 8.49 19.24 -12.45
C ALA A 44 8.08 19.66 -13.87
N TYR A 45 8.40 18.87 -14.89
CA TYR A 45 8.04 19.16 -16.28
C TYR A 45 6.52 19.28 -16.49
N ARG A 46 5.74 18.32 -15.97
CA ARG A 46 4.27 18.37 -16.08
C ARG A 46 3.65 19.55 -15.35
N THR A 47 4.26 19.95 -14.22
CA THR A 47 3.72 21.03 -13.39
C THR A 47 4.11 22.40 -13.94
N LEU A 48 5.34 22.56 -14.47
CA LEU A 48 5.77 23.78 -15.16
C LEU A 48 4.89 24.08 -16.37
N GLN A 49 4.58 23.07 -17.18
CA GLN A 49 3.67 23.25 -18.31
C GLN A 49 2.30 23.77 -17.86
N ARG A 50 1.71 23.16 -16.82
CA ARG A 50 0.43 23.62 -16.26
C ARG A 50 0.51 25.04 -15.70
N LEU A 51 1.59 25.37 -14.98
CA LEU A 51 1.81 26.72 -14.47
C LEU A 51 1.91 27.74 -15.62
N ALA A 52 2.46 27.34 -16.76
CA ALA A 52 2.53 28.15 -17.98
C ALA A 52 1.15 28.37 -18.59
N ASP A 53 0.35 27.31 -18.70
CA ASP A 53 -1.02 27.35 -19.20
C ASP A 53 -1.91 28.27 -18.33
N HIS A 54 -1.58 28.38 -17.04
CA HIS A 54 -2.22 29.30 -16.09
C HIS A 54 -1.62 30.72 -16.05
N GLY A 55 -0.60 31.01 -16.86
CA GLY A 55 0.04 32.33 -16.90
C GLY A 55 0.84 32.70 -15.65
N LEU A 56 1.21 31.72 -14.82
CA LEU A 56 1.97 31.94 -13.59
C LEU A 56 3.48 31.91 -13.81
N VAL A 57 3.93 31.17 -14.83
CA VAL A 57 5.33 31.13 -15.26
C VAL A 57 5.44 31.40 -16.75
N ARG A 58 6.54 32.03 -17.18
CA ARG A 58 6.92 32.19 -18.58
C ARG A 58 8.12 31.32 -18.89
N HIS A 59 8.15 30.80 -20.11
CA HIS A 59 9.28 30.05 -20.65
C HIS A 59 10.00 30.92 -21.68
N THR A 60 11.31 31.14 -21.49
CA THR A 60 12.12 31.98 -22.38
C THR A 60 13.41 31.22 -22.73
N GLY A 61 13.51 30.72 -23.95
CA GLY A 61 14.64 29.86 -24.34
C GLY A 61 14.61 28.52 -23.60
N GLU A 62 15.58 28.30 -22.70
CA GLU A 62 15.67 27.08 -21.87
C GLU A 62 15.26 27.31 -20.40
N THR A 63 14.91 28.55 -20.03
CA THR A 63 14.67 28.93 -18.64
C THR A 63 13.21 29.28 -18.37
N TRP A 64 12.81 29.07 -17.12
CA TRP A 64 11.50 29.38 -16.57
C TRP A 64 11.62 30.51 -15.56
N ALA A 65 10.65 31.43 -15.57
CA ALA A 65 10.57 32.53 -14.62
C ALA A 65 9.12 32.82 -14.24
N LEU A 66 8.90 33.43 -13.07
CA LEU A 66 7.58 33.90 -12.68
C LEU A 66 7.15 35.09 -13.55
N VAL A 67 5.86 35.13 -13.90
CA VAL A 67 5.25 36.28 -14.58
C VAL A 67 5.09 37.42 -13.55
N PRO A 68 5.17 38.71 -13.94
CA PRO A 68 4.92 39.83 -13.03
C PRO A 68 3.57 39.65 -12.32
N ARG A 69 3.56 39.80 -10.98
CA ARG A 69 2.38 39.57 -10.10
C ARG A 69 1.92 38.10 -9.95
N ALA A 70 2.72 37.11 -10.38
CA ALA A 70 2.37 35.68 -10.19
C ALA A 70 2.16 35.25 -8.72
N LEU A 71 2.71 36.02 -7.77
CA LEU A 71 2.55 35.79 -6.33
C LEU A 71 1.23 36.35 -5.77
N GLU A 72 0.52 37.17 -6.55
CA GLU A 72 -0.70 37.85 -6.15
C GLU A 72 -1.97 37.04 -6.47
N GLY A 73 -1.85 35.94 -7.23
CA GLY A 73 -2.95 35.03 -7.56
C GLY A 73 -3.34 35.01 -9.04
N PHE A 74 -4.31 34.15 -9.40
CA PHE A 74 -4.80 34.02 -10.77
C PHE A 74 -5.57 35.28 -11.21
N GLY A 75 -4.88 36.20 -11.89
CA GLY A 75 -5.53 37.29 -12.62
C GLY A 75 -5.94 36.81 -14.01
N ILE A 76 -7.25 36.75 -14.28
CA ILE A 76 -7.77 36.60 -15.66
C ILE A 76 -7.37 37.85 -16.45
N ARG A 77 -6.92 37.67 -17.71
CA ARG A 77 -6.63 38.79 -18.62
C ARG A 77 -7.87 39.67 -18.79
N LEU A 78 -7.67 40.99 -18.66
CA LEU A 78 -8.60 42.00 -19.17
C LEU A 78 -8.66 41.89 -20.70
N SER A 79 -9.82 41.53 -21.24
CA SER A 79 -10.31 42.09 -22.50
C SER A 79 -11.42 43.06 -22.16
N ASP A 80 -11.34 44.27 -22.70
CA ASP A 80 -12.24 45.39 -22.46
C ASP A 80 -13.73 44.99 -22.56
N ALA A 81 -14.40 44.87 -21.41
CA ALA A 81 -15.83 45.11 -21.25
C ALA A 81 -16.20 45.06 -19.76
N GLU A 82 -16.84 46.13 -19.32
CA GLU A 82 -17.57 46.33 -18.06
C GLU A 82 -18.03 45.05 -17.35
N THR A 83 -17.42 44.70 -16.22
CA THR A 83 -18.11 43.99 -15.13
C THR A 83 -17.40 44.26 -13.82
N GLY A 84 -18.11 44.87 -12.87
CA GLY A 84 -17.60 45.30 -11.57
C GLY A 84 -17.26 44.12 -10.66
N HIS A 85 -16.07 43.55 -10.81
CA HIS A 85 -15.50 42.60 -9.86
C HIS A 85 -14.30 43.21 -9.14
N THR A 86 -14.44 43.37 -7.83
CA THR A 86 -13.40 43.86 -6.91
C THR A 86 -12.25 42.86 -6.85
N LEU A 87 -11.03 43.32 -7.13
CA LEU A 87 -9.78 42.55 -7.01
C LEU A 87 -9.60 42.04 -5.57
N ALA A 88 -9.51 40.72 -5.37
CA ALA A 88 -9.19 40.12 -4.08
C ALA A 88 -7.72 40.36 -3.70
N GLN A 89 -7.47 40.80 -2.47
CA GLN A 89 -6.13 40.95 -1.92
C GLN A 89 -5.79 39.74 -1.04
N GLY A 90 -5.21 38.70 -1.65
CA GLY A 90 -4.65 37.54 -0.96
C GLY A 90 -5.41 36.22 -1.16
N TRP A 91 -4.69 35.12 -0.93
CA TRP A 91 -5.12 33.76 -1.26
C TRP A 91 -6.36 33.27 -0.51
N ASP A 92 -6.64 33.80 0.69
CA ASP A 92 -7.81 33.43 1.47
C ASP A 92 -9.10 34.03 0.87
N GLN A 93 -9.07 35.28 0.39
CA GLN A 93 -10.20 35.90 -0.32
C GLN A 93 -10.44 35.23 -1.68
N VAL A 94 -9.38 34.81 -2.38
CA VAL A 94 -9.49 34.02 -3.62
C VAL A 94 -10.19 32.68 -3.33
N ALA A 95 -9.82 31.99 -2.25
CA ALA A 95 -10.47 30.74 -1.86
C ALA A 95 -11.94 30.93 -1.48
N GLU A 96 -12.30 32.07 -0.88
CA GLU A 96 -13.67 32.42 -0.52
C GLU A 96 -14.53 32.79 -1.75
N GLN A 97 -14.02 33.64 -2.65
CA GLN A 97 -14.67 34.02 -3.90
C GLN A 97 -14.94 32.82 -4.83
N HIS A 98 -14.06 31.81 -4.81
CA HIS A 98 -14.23 30.58 -5.58
C HIS A 98 -14.87 29.43 -4.79
N GLY A 99 -15.35 29.67 -3.56
CA GLY A 99 -16.06 28.69 -2.73
C GLY A 99 -15.22 27.50 -2.24
N THR A 100 -13.89 27.56 -2.37
CA THR A 100 -12.95 26.49 -2.00
C THR A 100 -12.40 26.62 -0.58
N TRP A 101 -12.72 27.72 0.11
CA TRP A 101 -12.30 27.98 1.47
C TRP A 101 -12.66 26.82 2.41
N GLY A 102 -11.65 26.29 3.10
CA GLY A 102 -11.81 25.21 4.07
C GLY A 102 -12.22 23.86 3.49
N ILE A 103 -12.09 23.59 2.18
CA ILE A 103 -12.39 22.25 1.62
C ILE A 103 -11.47 21.17 2.22
N ALA A 104 -10.16 21.40 2.38
CA ALA A 104 -9.29 20.38 2.96
C ALA A 104 -9.57 20.20 4.45
N ALA A 105 -9.87 21.27 5.17
CA ALA A 105 -10.31 21.21 6.56
C ALA A 105 -11.62 20.42 6.68
N ARG A 106 -12.61 20.69 5.83
CA ARG A 106 -13.88 19.96 5.74
C ARG A 106 -13.68 18.49 5.36
N ARG A 107 -12.77 18.18 4.43
CA ARG A 107 -12.43 16.80 4.04
C ARG A 107 -11.72 16.05 5.18
N LYS A 108 -10.78 16.70 5.87
CA LYS A 108 -10.11 16.14 7.05
C LYS A 108 -11.11 15.90 8.18
N ALA A 109 -11.97 16.87 8.47
CA ALA A 109 -13.04 16.76 9.46
C ALA A 109 -14.03 15.64 9.08
N LEU A 110 -14.44 15.55 7.82
CA LEU A 110 -15.28 14.46 7.31
C LEU A 110 -14.62 13.10 7.53
N HIS A 111 -13.36 12.92 7.15
CA HIS A 111 -12.66 11.65 7.37
C HIS A 111 -12.46 11.33 8.85
N THR A 112 -12.23 12.32 9.70
CA THR A 112 -12.18 12.12 11.15
C THR A 112 -13.54 11.70 11.70
N ALA A 113 -14.63 12.33 11.25
CA ALA A 113 -16.00 11.97 11.62
C ALA A 113 -16.38 10.58 11.11
N GLU A 114 -16.03 10.23 9.86
CA GLU A 114 -16.22 8.89 9.29
C GLU A 114 -15.48 7.83 10.13
N ARG A 115 -14.25 8.11 10.58
CA ARG A 115 -13.49 7.22 11.46
C ARG A 115 -14.10 7.08 12.85
N ALA A 116 -14.57 8.18 13.44
CA ALA A 116 -15.25 8.14 14.74
C ALA A 116 -16.56 7.35 14.65
N ALA A 117 -17.35 7.57 13.59
CA ALA A 117 -18.57 6.81 13.33
C ALA A 117 -18.27 5.32 13.09
N TYR A 118 -17.19 5.02 12.36
CA TYR A 118 -16.70 3.65 12.16
C TYR A 118 -16.34 2.99 13.51
N GLN A 119 -15.61 3.69 14.38
CA GLN A 119 -15.26 3.18 15.70
C GLN A 119 -16.50 2.92 16.56
N GLN A 120 -17.44 3.87 16.62
CA GLN A 120 -18.70 3.70 17.35
C GLN A 120 -19.59 2.58 16.79
N ALA A 121 -19.52 2.32 15.48
CA ALA A 121 -20.21 1.18 14.88
C ALA A 121 -19.55 -0.13 15.32
N LEU A 122 -18.22 -0.21 15.29
CA LEU A 122 -17.47 -1.38 15.78
C LEU A 122 -17.75 -1.65 17.26
N ASP A 123 -17.77 -0.63 18.10
CA ASP A 123 -18.04 -0.78 19.55
C ASP A 123 -19.47 -1.32 19.78
N ARG A 124 -20.48 -0.81 19.06
CA ARG A 124 -21.87 -1.34 19.09
C ARG A 124 -21.97 -2.78 18.57
N PHE A 125 -21.16 -3.14 17.57
CA PHE A 125 -21.11 -4.52 17.09
C PHE A 125 -20.36 -5.44 18.04
N ALA A 126 -19.42 -4.94 18.85
CA ALA A 126 -18.75 -5.73 19.88
C ALA A 126 -19.73 -6.22 20.97
N GLU A 127 -20.81 -5.47 21.23
CA GLU A 127 -21.92 -5.87 22.10
C GLU A 127 -22.75 -7.03 21.51
N HIS A 128 -22.81 -7.13 20.17
CA HIS A 128 -23.54 -8.15 19.44
C HIS A 128 -22.58 -9.21 18.88
N ARG A 129 -22.30 -10.25 19.67
CA ARG A 129 -21.36 -11.37 19.41
C ARG A 129 -21.64 -12.24 18.16
N SER A 130 -22.08 -11.68 17.04
CA SER A 130 -22.09 -12.42 15.78
C SER A 130 -20.66 -12.59 15.26
N ARG A 131 -20.32 -13.81 14.85
CA ARG A 131 -18.94 -14.22 14.49
C ARG A 131 -18.44 -13.60 13.18
N ALA A 132 -19.26 -12.89 12.42
CA ALA A 132 -18.92 -12.35 11.11
C ALA A 132 -19.61 -11.00 10.84
N VAL A 133 -18.89 -9.89 11.06
CA VAL A 133 -19.35 -8.53 10.72
C VAL A 133 -18.67 -8.05 9.45
N GLN A 134 -19.45 -7.54 8.50
CA GLN A 134 -18.96 -6.87 7.31
C GLN A 134 -19.59 -5.49 7.20
N LEU A 135 -18.74 -4.46 7.21
CA LEU A 135 -19.17 -3.08 7.07
C LEU A 135 -19.20 -2.72 5.58
N MET A 136 -20.28 -2.08 5.15
CA MET A 136 -20.47 -1.66 3.77
C MET A 136 -20.88 -0.19 3.74
N ARG A 137 -20.19 0.62 2.92
CA ARG A 137 -20.64 1.98 2.65
C ARG A 137 -21.77 1.93 1.63
N LYS A 138 -22.89 2.61 1.93
CA LYS A 138 -24.02 2.73 1.00
C LYS A 138 -23.57 3.16 -0.39
N GLU A 139 -22.73 4.19 -0.47
CA GLU A 139 -22.21 4.75 -1.73
C GLU A 139 -21.43 3.74 -2.57
N THR A 140 -20.69 2.82 -1.95
CA THR A 140 -19.92 1.79 -2.69
C THR A 140 -20.79 0.64 -3.20
N TRP A 141 -22.01 0.50 -2.66
CA TRP A 141 -22.98 -0.50 -3.06
C TRP A 141 -24.04 0.04 -4.02
N THR A 142 -24.52 1.26 -3.81
CA THR A 142 -25.56 1.85 -4.67
C THR A 142 -24.97 2.70 -5.79
N GLY A 143 -23.71 3.15 -5.67
CA GLY A 143 -23.09 4.12 -6.57
C GLY A 143 -23.57 5.56 -6.37
N ILE A 144 -24.54 5.75 -5.46
CA ILE A 144 -25.16 7.04 -5.19
C ILE A 144 -24.37 7.74 -4.08
N PRO A 145 -23.70 8.88 -4.35
CA PRO A 145 -22.97 9.62 -3.34
C PRO A 145 -23.93 10.20 -2.28
N ALA A 146 -23.46 10.33 -1.04
CA ALA A 146 -24.26 10.86 0.07
C ALA A 146 -24.61 12.36 -0.07
N LYS A 147 -23.92 13.10 -0.97
CA LYS A 147 -24.20 14.50 -1.29
C LYS A 147 -24.25 14.70 -2.80
N THR A 148 -25.43 15.07 -3.30
CA THR A 148 -25.73 15.32 -4.72
C THR A 148 -25.27 16.70 -5.19
N ASN A 149 -24.09 17.17 -4.78
CA ASN A 149 -23.55 18.46 -5.25
C ASN A 149 -22.95 18.32 -6.67
N GLY A 150 -23.74 17.80 -7.62
CA GLY A 150 -23.31 17.59 -9.01
C GLY A 150 -22.18 16.57 -9.21
N GLN A 151 -21.86 15.75 -8.20
CA GLN A 151 -20.86 14.70 -8.36
C GLN A 151 -21.39 13.58 -9.26
N THR A 152 -20.61 13.26 -10.30
CA THR A 152 -20.87 12.15 -11.22
C THR A 152 -20.94 10.83 -10.47
N VAL A 153 -21.86 9.96 -10.91
CA VAL A 153 -22.01 8.59 -10.41
C VAL A 153 -20.65 7.90 -10.49
N ARG A 154 -20.19 7.34 -9.37
CA ARG A 154 -18.91 6.64 -9.35
C ARG A 154 -19.02 5.37 -10.20
N PRO A 155 -18.06 5.08 -11.09
CA PRO A 155 -18.03 3.80 -11.78
C PRO A 155 -17.86 2.69 -10.73
N LEU A 156 -18.81 1.77 -10.72
CA LEU A 156 -18.83 0.61 -9.83
C LEU A 156 -18.34 -0.63 -10.59
N GLN A 157 -17.84 -1.60 -9.84
CA GLN A 157 -17.79 -2.98 -10.33
C GLN A 157 -19.22 -3.45 -10.63
N ASP A 158 -19.35 -4.38 -11.58
CA ASP A 158 -20.63 -5.01 -11.86
C ASP A 158 -21.20 -5.71 -10.61
N GLU A 159 -22.51 -5.90 -10.60
CA GLU A 159 -23.21 -6.44 -9.44
C GLU A 159 -22.70 -7.83 -9.04
N ALA A 160 -22.44 -8.72 -10.01
CA ALA A 160 -21.96 -10.06 -9.75
C ALA A 160 -20.59 -10.04 -9.08
N THR A 161 -19.63 -9.24 -9.58
CA THR A 161 -18.31 -9.08 -8.97
C THR A 161 -18.40 -8.58 -7.52
N ARG A 162 -19.26 -7.59 -7.25
CA ARG A 162 -19.46 -7.05 -5.90
C ARG A 162 -20.07 -8.09 -4.97
N ALA A 163 -21.08 -8.82 -5.44
CA ALA A 163 -21.71 -9.89 -4.69
C ALA A 163 -20.68 -11.00 -4.37
N TRP A 164 -19.88 -11.44 -5.35
CA TRP A 164 -18.83 -12.44 -5.13
C TRP A 164 -17.81 -12.00 -4.09
N ASN A 165 -17.34 -10.75 -4.17
CA ASN A 165 -16.39 -10.21 -3.20
C ASN A 165 -16.98 -10.18 -1.78
N LEU A 166 -18.22 -9.72 -1.64
CA LEU A 166 -18.91 -9.62 -0.36
C LEU A 166 -19.14 -11.00 0.27
N HIS A 167 -19.71 -11.94 -0.49
CA HIS A 167 -20.08 -13.25 0.03
C HIS A 167 -18.85 -14.11 0.32
N THR A 168 -17.77 -14.00 -0.46
CA THR A 168 -16.50 -14.68 -0.17
C THR A 168 -15.94 -14.24 1.17
N ALA A 169 -15.88 -12.92 1.41
CA ALA A 169 -15.38 -12.36 2.66
C ALA A 169 -16.26 -12.77 3.86
N LEU A 170 -17.59 -12.71 3.71
CA LEU A 170 -18.53 -13.14 4.75
C LEU A 170 -18.41 -14.64 5.06
N TYR A 171 -18.31 -15.49 4.04
CA TYR A 171 -18.15 -16.93 4.22
C TYR A 171 -16.88 -17.25 5.02
N TYR A 172 -15.76 -16.59 4.70
CA TYR A 172 -14.53 -16.77 5.47
C TYR A 172 -14.63 -16.23 6.90
N LYS A 173 -15.26 -15.06 7.10
CA LYS A 173 -15.53 -14.53 8.45
C LYS A 173 -16.39 -15.47 9.29
N ALA A 174 -17.34 -16.17 8.65
CA ALA A 174 -18.16 -17.19 9.30
C ALA A 174 -17.40 -18.49 9.61
N GLY A 175 -16.13 -18.62 9.19
CA GLY A 175 -15.27 -19.78 9.41
C GLY A 175 -15.19 -20.77 8.25
N GLY A 176 -15.79 -20.45 7.10
CA GLY A 176 -15.65 -21.25 5.89
C GLY A 176 -14.30 -21.05 5.19
N THR A 177 -13.87 -22.02 4.39
CA THR A 177 -12.64 -21.94 3.59
C THR A 177 -13.01 -21.92 2.11
N PRO A 178 -13.00 -20.76 1.43
CA PRO A 178 -13.49 -20.65 0.04
C PRO A 178 -12.72 -21.52 -0.97
N TRP A 179 -11.40 -21.55 -0.86
CA TRP A 179 -10.49 -22.35 -1.69
C TRP A 179 -9.15 -22.49 -0.98
N ARG A 180 -8.32 -23.45 -1.41
CA ARG A 180 -7.01 -23.76 -0.82
C ARG A 180 -5.91 -23.82 -1.88
N MET A 181 -4.65 -23.76 -1.44
CA MET A 181 -3.52 -24.00 -2.35
C MET A 181 -3.52 -25.45 -2.82
N GLN A 182 -3.11 -25.68 -4.07
CA GLN A 182 -2.87 -27.02 -4.57
C GLN A 182 -1.67 -27.63 -3.83
N ARG A 183 -1.76 -28.92 -3.51
CA ARG A 183 -0.75 -29.65 -2.73
C ARG A 183 -0.43 -30.97 -3.40
N HIS A 184 0.84 -31.31 -3.41
CA HIS A 184 1.37 -32.63 -3.74
C HIS A 184 1.70 -33.40 -2.46
N SER A 185 1.68 -34.72 -2.52
CA SER A 185 1.99 -35.57 -1.35
C SER A 185 3.43 -35.41 -0.84
N SER A 186 4.34 -34.95 -1.70
CA SER A 186 5.73 -34.63 -1.37
C SER A 186 5.92 -33.28 -0.69
N ASP A 187 4.89 -32.43 -0.63
CA ASP A 187 5.03 -31.08 -0.08
C ASP A 187 5.10 -31.13 1.45
N LEU A 188 6.15 -30.51 2.00
CA LEU A 188 6.29 -30.33 3.45
C LEU A 188 5.13 -29.51 4.02
N ALA A 189 4.76 -29.76 5.28
CA ALA A 189 3.83 -28.88 6.01
C ALA A 189 4.52 -27.53 6.24
N THR A 190 4.00 -26.46 5.62
CA THR A 190 4.69 -25.17 5.55
C THR A 190 3.94 -24.11 6.35
N CYS A 191 4.67 -23.39 7.20
CA CYS A 191 4.22 -22.19 7.87
C CYS A 191 4.75 -20.96 7.13
N TYR A 192 3.87 -20.23 6.45
CA TYR A 192 4.24 -18.97 5.80
C TYR A 192 4.03 -17.82 6.78
N VAL A 193 5.07 -17.01 7.00
CA VAL A 193 5.10 -15.89 7.94
C VAL A 193 5.32 -14.59 7.17
N GLY A 194 4.32 -13.72 7.08
CA GLY A 194 4.54 -12.34 6.61
C GLY A 194 5.00 -11.45 7.76
N VAL A 195 6.01 -10.59 7.57
CA VAL A 195 6.48 -9.61 8.55
C VAL A 195 6.33 -8.19 8.00
N SER A 196 5.69 -7.30 8.78
CA SER A 196 5.57 -5.88 8.44
C SER A 196 5.73 -4.96 9.64
N PHE A 197 5.94 -3.68 9.35
CA PHE A 197 6.20 -2.63 10.33
C PHE A 197 5.21 -1.50 10.15
N TYR A 198 4.70 -0.96 11.25
CA TYR A 198 3.81 0.19 11.24
C TYR A 198 4.23 1.21 12.29
N ARG A 199 3.90 2.48 12.04
CA ARG A 199 4.13 3.55 13.00
C ARG A 199 2.90 3.74 13.88
N SER A 200 3.13 3.99 15.16
CA SER A 200 2.10 4.46 16.07
C SER A 200 1.44 5.74 15.54
N THR A 201 0.21 6.02 15.97
CA THR A 201 -0.49 7.29 15.68
C THR A 201 0.24 8.50 16.26
N SER A 202 1.03 8.34 17.32
CA SER A 202 1.87 9.41 17.89
C SER A 202 3.12 9.71 17.04
N GLY A 203 3.47 8.84 16.10
CA GLY A 203 4.62 9.03 15.20
C GLY A 203 6.00 8.76 15.80
N ASN A 204 6.11 8.62 17.12
CA ASN A 204 7.39 8.47 17.83
C ASN A 204 7.97 7.05 17.79
N GLU A 205 7.12 6.02 17.73
CA GLU A 205 7.56 4.62 17.80
C GLU A 205 7.14 3.84 16.54
N LEU A 206 8.13 3.12 15.99
CA LEU A 206 7.90 2.14 14.94
C LEU A 206 7.68 0.78 15.61
N HIS A 207 6.43 0.38 15.74
CA HIS A 207 6.13 -0.95 16.22
C HIS A 207 6.31 -1.96 15.10
N THR A 208 6.95 -3.08 15.42
CA THR A 208 6.85 -4.26 14.58
C THR A 208 5.61 -4.97 15.01
N ALA A 209 4.69 -5.11 14.09
CA ALA A 209 3.78 -6.21 14.21
C ALA A 209 3.25 -6.46 12.82
N VAL A 210 3.55 -7.63 12.32
CA VAL A 210 2.57 -8.70 12.39
C VAL A 210 3.27 -9.91 11.78
N ALA A 211 3.47 -11.00 12.52
CA ALA A 211 3.75 -12.31 11.93
C ALA A 211 2.40 -12.93 11.61
N GLN A 212 2.13 -13.13 10.32
CA GLN A 212 0.94 -13.86 9.91
C GLN A 212 1.31 -15.24 9.49
N VAL A 213 0.88 -16.20 10.30
CA VAL A 213 1.08 -17.61 10.00
C VAL A 213 -0.09 -18.07 9.17
N PHE A 214 0.20 -18.45 7.94
CA PHE A 214 -0.72 -19.16 7.07
C PHE A 214 -0.29 -20.61 6.98
N ASN A 215 -1.24 -21.51 7.21
CA ASN A 215 -1.13 -22.88 6.75
C ASN A 215 -1.42 -22.95 5.24
N GLU A 216 -1.21 -24.13 4.65
CA GLU A 216 -1.59 -24.41 3.27
C GLU A 216 -3.10 -24.28 2.99
N ARG A 217 -3.93 -24.28 4.04
CA ARG A 217 -5.36 -24.04 3.92
C ARG A 217 -5.69 -22.57 3.77
N GLY A 218 -4.82 -21.63 4.14
CA GLY A 218 -5.04 -20.18 4.12
C GLY A 218 -5.53 -19.59 5.45
N ASP A 219 -5.63 -20.40 6.51
CA ASP A 219 -6.01 -19.93 7.84
C ASP A 219 -4.89 -19.09 8.45
N GLY A 220 -5.15 -17.78 8.53
CA GLY A 220 -4.22 -16.81 9.09
C GLY A 220 -4.42 -16.60 10.59
N VAL A 221 -3.32 -16.58 11.33
CA VAL A 221 -3.26 -16.04 12.70
C VAL A 221 -2.34 -14.84 12.77
N VAL A 222 -2.65 -13.90 13.66
CA VAL A 222 -1.98 -12.62 13.83
C VAL A 222 -1.23 -12.61 15.15
N VAL A 223 0.07 -12.40 15.07
CA VAL A 223 0.95 -12.22 16.24
C VAL A 223 1.53 -10.81 16.24
N ARG A 224 1.50 -10.15 17.41
CA ARG A 224 2.14 -8.84 17.62
C ARG A 224 3.61 -9.04 17.98
N GLY A 225 4.52 -8.37 17.27
CA GLY A 225 5.96 -8.44 17.53
C GLY A 225 6.47 -7.32 18.44
N GLY A 226 7.79 -7.30 18.63
CA GLY A 226 8.51 -6.26 19.38
C GLY A 226 8.65 -4.92 18.63
N THR A 227 9.49 -4.03 19.13
CA THR A 227 9.69 -2.70 18.53
C THR A 227 10.81 -2.74 17.48
N ALA A 228 10.57 -2.26 16.26
CA ALA A 228 11.61 -2.18 15.23
C ALA A 228 12.40 -0.89 15.32
N GLN A 229 13.65 -0.97 14.88
CA GLN A 229 14.52 0.18 14.73
C GLN A 229 14.74 0.46 13.24
N ILE A 230 14.73 1.76 12.87
CA ILE A 230 15.09 2.17 11.51
C ILE A 230 16.61 2.27 11.46
N SER A 231 17.23 1.43 10.63
CA SER A 231 18.66 1.45 10.39
C SER A 231 19.07 2.78 9.74
N LYS A 232 20.16 3.38 10.22
CA LYS A 232 20.72 4.61 9.65
C LYS A 232 21.34 4.39 8.27
N THR A 233 21.75 3.16 7.96
CA THR A 233 22.51 2.80 6.76
C THR A 233 21.61 2.66 5.53
N ASP A 234 20.57 1.81 5.62
CA ASP A 234 19.67 1.51 4.51
C ASP A 234 18.28 2.17 4.66
N ARG A 235 18.04 2.86 5.78
CA ARG A 235 16.76 3.52 6.13
C ARG A 235 15.58 2.55 6.17
N GLN A 236 15.85 1.27 6.41
CA GLN A 236 14.84 0.22 6.51
C GLN A 236 14.61 -0.19 7.97
N PRO A 237 13.42 -0.71 8.29
CA PRO A 237 13.12 -1.23 9.62
C PRO A 237 13.65 -2.66 9.81
N HIS A 238 14.25 -2.87 10.97
CA HIS A 238 14.80 -4.15 11.40
C HIS A 238 14.46 -4.47 12.85
N LEU A 239 14.32 -5.77 13.11
CA LEU A 239 14.21 -6.32 14.46
C LEU A 239 15.59 -6.54 15.09
N THR A 240 15.62 -6.55 16.41
CA THR A 240 16.74 -7.11 17.17
C THR A 240 16.72 -8.65 17.07
N VAL A 241 17.83 -9.30 17.42
CA VAL A 241 17.92 -10.77 17.45
C VAL A 241 16.84 -11.37 18.36
N SER A 242 16.69 -10.81 19.57
CA SER A 242 15.70 -11.28 20.54
C SER A 242 14.26 -11.09 20.04
N ASP A 243 13.96 -9.96 19.40
CA ASP A 243 12.61 -9.70 18.88
C ASP A 243 12.29 -10.58 17.66
N ALA A 244 13.25 -10.83 16.77
CA ALA A 244 13.08 -11.74 15.64
C ALA A 244 12.81 -13.18 16.11
N ARG A 245 13.60 -13.64 17.09
CA ARG A 245 13.42 -14.95 17.73
C ARG A 245 12.05 -15.08 18.39
N GLN A 246 11.69 -14.12 19.24
CA GLN A 246 10.42 -14.15 19.97
C GLN A 246 9.23 -14.12 19.00
N LEU A 247 9.29 -13.28 17.97
CA LEU A 247 8.24 -13.17 16.96
C LEU A 247 7.95 -14.52 16.29
N LEU A 248 9.00 -15.26 15.91
CA LEU A 248 8.82 -16.57 15.26
C LEU A 248 8.38 -17.65 16.25
N LEU A 249 8.90 -17.65 17.49
CA LEU A 249 8.44 -18.57 18.53
C LEU A 249 6.94 -18.41 18.83
N ASP A 250 6.47 -17.17 18.91
CA ASP A 250 5.05 -16.86 19.13
C ASP A 250 4.20 -17.30 17.94
N ALA A 251 4.69 -17.07 16.70
CA ALA A 251 4.05 -17.56 15.49
C ALA A 251 3.91 -19.10 15.47
N LEU A 252 4.98 -19.83 15.81
CA LEU A 252 4.99 -21.29 15.85
C LEU A 252 4.14 -21.85 16.99
N ALA A 253 4.08 -21.16 18.13
CA ALA A 253 3.19 -21.54 19.23
C ALA A 253 1.71 -21.44 18.83
N GLU A 254 1.32 -20.36 18.16
CA GLU A 254 -0.04 -20.19 17.64
C GLU A 254 -0.35 -21.17 16.50
N TYR A 255 0.63 -21.45 15.62
CA TYR A 255 0.52 -22.49 14.60
C TYR A 255 0.19 -23.84 15.24
N ARG A 256 0.99 -24.28 16.22
CA ARG A 256 0.78 -25.55 16.92
C ARG A 256 -0.56 -25.59 17.65
N THR A 257 -0.97 -24.49 18.27
CA THR A 257 -2.26 -24.39 18.97
C THR A 257 -3.43 -24.59 18.01
N THR A 258 -3.31 -24.08 16.77
CA THR A 258 -4.35 -24.16 15.74
C THR A 258 -4.35 -25.52 15.02
N HIS A 259 -3.18 -26.11 14.77
CA HIS A 259 -3.02 -27.30 13.91
C HIS A 259 -2.75 -28.60 14.65
N GLY A 260 -2.35 -28.53 15.91
CA GLY A 260 -1.98 -29.69 16.73
C GLY A 260 -0.56 -30.22 16.49
N HIS A 261 0.20 -29.67 15.55
CA HIS A 261 1.58 -30.09 15.24
C HIS A 261 2.49 -28.90 14.87
N GLN A 262 3.81 -29.11 14.83
CA GLN A 262 4.77 -28.15 14.28
C GLN A 262 4.82 -28.24 12.74
N PRO A 263 5.17 -27.16 12.02
CA PRO A 263 5.42 -27.24 10.59
C PRO A 263 6.76 -27.93 10.32
N ALA A 264 6.94 -28.48 9.12
CA ALA A 264 8.21 -29.03 8.66
C ALA A 264 9.06 -27.97 7.91
N ARG A 265 8.44 -26.89 7.42
CA ARG A 265 9.12 -25.77 6.74
C ARG A 265 8.56 -24.43 7.18
N ILE A 266 9.43 -23.44 7.34
CA ILE A 266 9.09 -22.05 7.62
C ILE A 266 9.50 -21.19 6.43
N VAL A 267 8.61 -20.29 6.01
CA VAL A 267 8.91 -19.31 4.96
C VAL A 267 8.56 -17.92 5.46
N VAL A 268 9.57 -17.07 5.66
CA VAL A 268 9.38 -15.69 6.15
C VAL A 268 9.45 -14.71 4.98
N HIS A 269 8.40 -13.90 4.81
CA HIS A 269 8.30 -12.86 3.79
C HIS A 269 8.42 -11.46 4.41
N LYS A 270 9.38 -10.67 3.94
CA LYS A 270 9.62 -9.29 4.41
C LYS A 270 9.76 -8.34 3.22
N THR A 271 9.35 -7.08 3.39
CA THR A 271 9.57 -6.02 2.37
C THR A 271 10.89 -5.26 2.53
N SER A 272 11.52 -5.34 3.70
CA SER A 272 12.89 -4.87 3.94
C SER A 272 13.88 -6.03 3.90
N ASN A 273 15.15 -5.70 3.71
CA ASN A 273 16.24 -6.66 3.76
C ASN A 273 16.36 -7.27 5.16
N PHE A 274 16.99 -8.44 5.25
CA PHE A 274 17.33 -9.09 6.52
C PHE A 274 18.71 -8.63 6.98
N THR A 275 18.83 -8.33 8.28
CA THR A 275 20.15 -8.25 8.92
C THR A 275 20.63 -9.64 9.32
N THR A 276 21.92 -9.76 9.65
CA THR A 276 22.46 -10.96 10.29
C THR A 276 21.71 -11.25 11.59
N GLY A 277 21.49 -10.25 12.44
CA GLY A 277 20.75 -10.43 13.69
C GLY A 277 19.31 -10.94 13.52
N GLU A 278 18.59 -10.48 12.49
CA GLU A 278 17.26 -11.02 12.17
C GLU A 278 17.35 -12.47 11.70
N THR A 279 18.33 -12.78 10.84
CA THR A 279 18.57 -14.12 10.31
C THR A 279 18.89 -15.10 11.45
N ASP A 280 19.81 -14.72 12.33
CA ASP A 280 20.23 -15.53 13.49
C ASP A 280 19.05 -15.76 14.45
N GLY A 281 18.26 -14.71 14.74
CA GLY A 281 17.10 -14.84 15.61
C GLY A 281 16.01 -15.76 15.04
N PHE A 282 15.76 -15.70 13.73
CA PHE A 282 14.81 -16.62 13.09
C PHE A 282 15.33 -18.06 13.05
N HIS A 283 16.62 -18.28 12.80
CA HIS A 283 17.20 -19.62 12.86
C HIS A 283 17.19 -20.19 14.28
N GLU A 284 17.56 -19.40 15.30
CA GLU A 284 17.52 -19.86 16.70
C GLU A 284 16.10 -20.29 17.11
N ALA A 285 15.07 -19.56 16.68
CA ALA A 285 13.68 -19.94 16.93
C ALA A 285 13.26 -21.24 16.22
N ALA A 286 13.76 -21.49 15.01
CA ALA A 286 13.52 -22.72 14.28
C ALA A 286 14.24 -23.92 14.92
N ASP A 287 15.50 -23.74 15.31
CA ASP A 287 16.32 -24.76 15.98
C ASP A 287 15.69 -25.19 17.32
N LEU A 288 15.21 -24.23 18.12
CA LEU A 288 14.47 -24.49 19.37
C LEU A 288 13.18 -25.29 19.16
N ARG A 289 12.68 -25.37 17.93
CA ARG A 289 11.48 -26.13 17.55
C ARG A 289 11.78 -27.34 16.68
N GLU A 290 13.06 -27.65 16.45
CA GLU A 290 13.53 -28.77 15.63
C GLU A 290 12.98 -28.71 14.19
N ILE A 291 13.07 -27.53 13.55
CA ILE A 291 12.59 -27.31 12.18
C ILE A 291 13.77 -26.99 11.25
N ASP A 292 14.07 -27.91 10.35
CA ASP A 292 15.27 -27.83 9.51
C ASP A 292 15.14 -26.89 8.31
N HIS A 293 13.92 -26.70 7.78
CA HIS A 293 13.71 -25.96 6.54
C HIS A 293 13.25 -24.53 6.81
N VAL A 294 14.13 -23.55 6.63
CA VAL A 294 13.83 -22.13 6.84
C VAL A 294 14.23 -21.30 5.61
N ASP A 295 13.24 -20.68 4.97
CA ASP A 295 13.45 -19.73 3.88
C ASP A 295 13.12 -18.31 4.33
N LEU A 296 14.12 -17.42 4.27
CA LEU A 296 13.96 -16.01 4.60
C LEU A 296 14.00 -15.19 3.31
N LEU A 297 12.85 -14.68 2.87
CA LEU A 297 12.69 -14.05 1.56
C LEU A 297 12.41 -12.56 1.67
N TRP A 298 13.32 -11.77 1.11
CA TRP A 298 13.13 -10.36 0.89
C TRP A 298 12.44 -10.13 -0.45
N ILE A 299 11.21 -9.60 -0.40
CA ILE A 299 10.36 -9.35 -1.56
C ILE A 299 10.29 -7.85 -1.82
N GLN A 300 11.01 -7.40 -2.83
CA GLN A 300 11.02 -6.01 -3.27
C GLN A 300 9.85 -5.73 -4.23
N ARG A 301 9.02 -4.75 -3.87
CA ARG A 301 7.85 -4.32 -4.66
C ARG A 301 8.18 -3.25 -5.70
N ARG A 302 9.39 -2.70 -5.71
CA ARG A 302 9.80 -1.58 -6.59
C ARG A 302 11.26 -1.72 -6.98
N GLY A 303 11.65 -1.03 -8.05
CA GLY A 303 13.04 -0.99 -8.53
C GLY A 303 13.47 -2.22 -9.32
N ALA A 304 12.58 -3.19 -9.54
CA ALA A 304 12.87 -4.36 -10.34
C ALA A 304 12.87 -4.03 -11.85
N PRO A 305 13.77 -4.65 -12.65
CA PRO A 305 13.77 -4.49 -14.10
C PRO A 305 12.46 -5.01 -14.70
N HIS A 306 12.02 -4.40 -15.81
CA HIS A 306 10.83 -4.83 -16.53
C HIS A 306 11.24 -5.73 -17.70
N LEU A 307 10.52 -6.84 -17.87
CA LEU A 307 10.61 -7.69 -19.03
C LEU A 307 9.68 -7.17 -20.14
N TYR A 308 10.14 -7.36 -21.36
CA TYR A 308 9.35 -7.13 -22.57
C TYR A 308 9.19 -8.46 -23.29
N ARG A 309 8.04 -8.65 -23.93
CA ARG A 309 7.79 -9.78 -24.83
C ARG A 309 7.28 -9.27 -26.16
N THR A 310 7.49 -10.04 -27.21
CA THR A 310 6.93 -9.75 -28.53
C THR A 310 5.41 -9.68 -28.46
N GLY A 311 4.82 -8.71 -29.16
CA GLY A 311 3.38 -8.46 -29.20
C GLY A 311 2.94 -7.25 -28.36
N GLN A 312 1.63 -7.03 -28.28
CA GLN A 312 1.05 -5.84 -27.63
C GLN A 312 0.76 -6.03 -26.13
N LEU A 313 0.82 -7.26 -25.65
CA LEU A 313 0.43 -7.62 -24.28
C LEU A 313 1.67 -7.80 -23.39
N PRO A 314 1.64 -7.37 -22.12
CA PRO A 314 2.77 -7.52 -21.21
C PRO A 314 3.10 -9.01 -20.94
N PRO A 315 4.24 -9.31 -20.27
CA PRO A 315 4.58 -10.66 -19.82
C PRO A 315 3.39 -11.40 -19.19
N LEU A 316 3.33 -12.71 -19.39
CA LEU A 316 2.27 -13.54 -18.82
C LEU A 316 2.37 -13.50 -17.29
N ARG A 317 1.23 -13.51 -16.60
CA ARG A 317 1.23 -13.74 -15.16
C ARG A 317 1.87 -15.11 -14.86
N GLY A 318 2.80 -15.13 -13.92
CA GLY A 318 3.62 -16.29 -13.58
C GLY A 318 4.97 -16.33 -14.32
N THR A 319 5.24 -15.39 -15.24
CA THR A 319 6.58 -15.29 -15.86
C THR A 319 7.63 -15.01 -14.79
N SER A 320 8.67 -15.83 -14.74
CA SER A 320 9.79 -15.66 -13.84
C SER A 320 11.12 -15.70 -14.56
N VAL A 321 12.09 -14.90 -14.13
CA VAL A 321 13.45 -14.89 -14.65
C VAL A 321 14.42 -14.82 -13.49
N GLN A 322 15.25 -15.84 -13.36
CA GLN A 322 16.35 -15.82 -12.40
C GLN A 322 17.48 -14.96 -12.97
N LEU A 323 17.75 -13.81 -12.34
CA LEU A 323 18.75 -12.86 -12.84
C LEU A 323 20.17 -13.28 -12.43
N ASP A 324 20.29 -13.87 -11.25
CA ASP A 324 21.53 -14.43 -10.71
C ASP A 324 21.22 -15.55 -9.69
N ALA A 325 22.26 -16.14 -9.09
CA ALA A 325 22.11 -17.23 -8.12
C ALA A 325 21.28 -16.87 -6.87
N ARG A 326 21.03 -15.59 -6.60
CA ARG A 326 20.35 -15.06 -5.41
C ARG A 326 19.24 -14.06 -5.75
N SER A 327 18.75 -14.03 -6.99
CA SER A 327 17.65 -13.13 -7.33
C SER A 327 16.72 -13.67 -8.40
N LEU A 328 15.41 -13.65 -8.09
CA LEU A 328 14.34 -14.06 -8.97
C LEU A 328 13.39 -12.90 -9.23
N LEU A 329 13.18 -12.59 -10.49
CA LEU A 329 12.11 -11.71 -10.94
C LEU A 329 10.84 -12.54 -11.14
N LEU A 330 9.70 -12.10 -10.58
CA LEU A 330 8.41 -12.79 -10.71
C LEU A 330 7.28 -11.81 -11.06
N TYR A 331 6.60 -12.07 -12.18
CA TYR A 331 5.39 -11.36 -12.58
C TYR A 331 4.14 -11.97 -11.94
N THR A 332 3.76 -11.48 -10.76
CA THR A 332 2.50 -11.88 -10.10
C THR A 332 1.27 -11.27 -10.75
N ARG A 333 1.44 -10.18 -11.51
CA ARG A 333 0.45 -9.63 -12.44
C ARG A 333 1.02 -9.59 -13.85
N GLY A 334 0.16 -9.73 -14.84
CA GLY A 334 0.55 -9.78 -16.24
C GLY A 334 -0.62 -10.23 -17.09
N SER A 335 -0.36 -10.50 -18.36
CA SER A 335 -1.38 -11.02 -19.26
C SER A 335 -1.92 -12.36 -18.73
N VAL A 336 -3.23 -12.52 -18.74
CA VAL A 336 -3.91 -13.74 -18.29
C VAL A 336 -4.55 -14.39 -19.50
N PRO A 337 -4.15 -15.61 -19.90
CA PRO A 337 -4.69 -16.28 -21.09
C PRO A 337 -6.22 -16.40 -21.09
N TYR A 338 -6.81 -16.71 -19.93
CA TYR A 338 -8.26 -16.80 -19.77
C TYR A 338 -8.99 -15.48 -20.12
N PHE A 339 -8.47 -14.34 -19.67
CA PHE A 339 -9.03 -13.03 -20.02
C PHE A 339 -8.63 -12.56 -21.42
N ARG A 340 -7.68 -13.25 -22.06
CA ARG A 340 -7.02 -12.83 -23.32
C ARG A 340 -6.44 -11.41 -23.27
N THR A 341 -6.21 -10.88 -22.07
CA THR A 341 -5.71 -9.53 -21.84
C THR A 341 -5.03 -9.42 -20.47
N TYR A 342 -4.45 -8.27 -20.19
CA TYR A 342 -4.01 -7.88 -18.85
C TYR A 342 -5.07 -6.97 -18.20
N PRO A 343 -5.70 -7.39 -17.09
CA PRO A 343 -6.81 -6.66 -16.48
C PRO A 343 -6.38 -5.45 -15.62
N GLY A 344 -5.08 -5.12 -15.56
CA GLY A 344 -4.59 -4.01 -14.76
C GLY A 344 -4.45 -2.70 -15.55
N LEU A 345 -4.61 -1.58 -14.85
CA LEU A 345 -4.58 -0.23 -15.45
C LEU A 345 -3.18 0.23 -15.92
N TYR A 346 -2.12 -0.22 -15.25
CA TYR A 346 -0.74 0.23 -15.48
C TYR A 346 0.17 -0.94 -15.82
N VAL A 347 1.28 -0.67 -16.52
CA VAL A 347 2.33 -1.66 -16.82
C VAL A 347 2.60 -2.56 -15.60
N PRO A 348 2.48 -3.89 -15.73
CA PRO A 348 2.64 -4.78 -14.60
C PRO A 348 4.08 -4.70 -14.09
N GLN A 349 4.19 -4.50 -12.79
CA GLN A 349 5.48 -4.44 -12.10
C GLN A 349 5.79 -5.79 -11.46
N PRO A 350 6.93 -6.40 -11.77
CA PRO A 350 7.32 -7.65 -11.12
C PRO A 350 7.67 -7.44 -9.64
N LEU A 351 7.73 -8.55 -8.92
CA LEU A 351 8.39 -8.66 -7.63
C LEU A 351 9.83 -9.13 -7.86
N LEU A 352 10.78 -8.57 -7.12
CA LEU A 352 12.15 -9.06 -7.06
C LEU A 352 12.34 -9.78 -5.72
N ILE A 353 12.61 -11.08 -5.79
CA ILE A 353 12.73 -11.99 -4.65
C ILE A 353 14.20 -12.27 -4.42
N ARG A 354 14.68 -12.07 -3.21
CA ARG A 354 16.07 -12.32 -2.80
C ARG A 354 16.08 -13.09 -1.48
N PRO A 355 16.81 -14.21 -1.37
CA PRO A 355 16.90 -14.95 -0.13
C PRO A 355 17.94 -14.30 0.79
N ALA A 356 17.72 -14.36 2.11
CA ALA A 356 18.72 -13.91 3.09
C ALA A 356 19.87 -14.91 3.21
N THR A 357 19.55 -16.20 3.14
CA THR A 357 20.49 -17.32 3.24
C THR A 357 20.78 -17.94 1.87
N ARG A 358 21.87 -18.71 1.79
CA ARG A 358 22.19 -19.52 0.60
C ARG A 358 21.40 -20.82 0.66
N GLY A 359 21.11 -21.43 -0.49
CA GLY A 359 20.47 -22.75 -0.57
C GLY A 359 18.95 -22.73 -0.76
N THR A 360 18.29 -21.57 -0.64
CA THR A 360 16.88 -21.43 -1.00
C THR A 360 16.67 -21.72 -2.49
N ASP A 361 15.75 -22.64 -2.79
CA ASP A 361 15.24 -22.83 -4.14
C ASP A 361 14.30 -21.68 -4.50
N LEU A 362 14.80 -20.76 -5.31
CA LEU A 362 14.06 -19.58 -5.73
C LEU A 362 12.85 -19.91 -6.61
N LEU A 363 12.89 -20.96 -7.41
CA LEU A 363 11.74 -21.33 -8.25
C LEU A 363 10.60 -21.83 -7.38
N THR A 364 10.88 -22.72 -6.42
CA THR A 364 9.90 -23.17 -5.43
C THR A 364 9.35 -21.99 -4.63
N ALA A 365 10.21 -21.09 -4.15
CA ALA A 365 9.78 -19.85 -3.47
C ALA A 365 8.90 -18.96 -4.36
N GLY A 366 9.21 -18.86 -5.66
CA GLY A 366 8.41 -18.11 -6.63
C GLY A 366 7.04 -18.73 -6.86
N MET A 367 6.94 -20.07 -6.90
CA MET A 367 5.67 -20.80 -6.98
C MET A 367 4.83 -20.58 -5.73
N ASP A 368 5.43 -20.68 -4.54
CA ASP A 368 4.79 -20.36 -3.26
C ASP A 368 4.20 -18.95 -3.26
N ILE A 369 5.01 -17.94 -3.61
CA ILE A 369 4.59 -16.55 -3.68
C ILE A 369 3.44 -16.37 -4.67
N LEU A 370 3.54 -16.96 -5.87
CA LEU A 370 2.48 -16.88 -6.88
C LEU A 370 1.19 -17.58 -6.42
N ALA A 371 1.28 -18.68 -5.68
CA ALA A 371 0.13 -19.34 -5.08
C ALA A 371 -0.53 -18.45 -4.01
N LEU A 372 0.27 -17.89 -3.10
CA LEU A 372 -0.18 -16.98 -2.04
C LEU A 372 -0.86 -15.71 -2.56
N THR A 373 -0.53 -15.22 -3.78
CA THR A 373 -1.27 -14.09 -4.39
C THR A 373 -2.73 -14.42 -4.69
N LYS A 374 -3.10 -15.70 -4.76
CA LYS A 374 -4.47 -16.18 -5.03
C LYS A 374 -5.25 -16.46 -3.75
N MET A 375 -4.59 -16.40 -2.58
CA MET A 375 -5.15 -16.85 -1.31
C MET A 375 -5.87 -15.74 -0.53
N ASN A 376 -6.18 -14.62 -1.17
CA ASN A 376 -6.88 -13.52 -0.52
C ASN A 376 -8.40 -13.74 -0.51
N TRP A 377 -8.92 -14.29 0.57
CA TRP A 377 -10.35 -14.53 0.77
C TRP A 377 -11.20 -13.28 1.07
N ASN A 378 -10.63 -12.08 0.96
CA ASN A 378 -11.39 -10.83 1.06
C ASN A 378 -12.03 -10.40 -0.27
N ASN A 379 -11.72 -11.07 -1.38
CA ASN A 379 -12.34 -10.86 -2.69
C ASN A 379 -12.17 -12.12 -3.56
N ALA A 380 -12.88 -12.19 -4.67
CA ALA A 380 -12.76 -13.28 -5.64
C ALA A 380 -11.72 -12.98 -6.76
N GLN A 381 -10.84 -11.98 -6.55
CA GLN A 381 -9.92 -11.53 -7.58
C GLN A 381 -8.70 -12.47 -7.69
N LEU A 382 -8.44 -12.96 -8.91
CA LEU A 382 -7.40 -13.97 -9.17
C LEU A 382 -5.98 -13.38 -9.27
N ASP A 383 -5.84 -12.12 -9.70
CA ASP A 383 -4.60 -11.51 -10.16
C ASP A 383 -4.01 -10.48 -9.18
N GLU A 384 -4.15 -10.73 -7.87
CA GLU A 384 -3.53 -9.84 -6.89
C GLU A 384 -2.01 -9.82 -7.04
N ARG A 385 -1.43 -8.67 -6.74
CA ARG A 385 0.01 -8.45 -6.91
C ARG A 385 0.84 -9.03 -5.77
N ASP A 386 0.45 -8.74 -4.54
CA ASP A 386 1.25 -9.08 -3.37
C ASP A 386 0.80 -10.44 -2.82
N PRO A 387 1.73 -11.32 -2.39
CA PRO A 387 1.34 -12.55 -1.72
C PRO A 387 0.57 -12.23 -0.44
N LEU A 388 -0.35 -13.13 -0.06
CA LEU A 388 -1.21 -12.98 1.11
C LEU A 388 -0.42 -12.52 2.34
N THR A 389 0.69 -13.19 2.66
CA THR A 389 1.59 -12.86 3.78
C THR A 389 1.93 -11.37 3.89
N LEU A 390 2.29 -10.70 2.79
CA LEU A 390 2.69 -9.29 2.81
C LEU A 390 1.47 -8.36 2.84
N ARG A 391 0.43 -8.72 2.08
CA ARG A 391 -0.80 -7.94 2.00
C ARG A 391 -1.46 -7.86 3.36
N THR A 392 -1.60 -8.99 4.02
CA THR A 392 -2.27 -9.07 5.29
C THR A 392 -1.44 -8.43 6.39
N ALA A 393 -0.11 -8.64 6.41
CA ALA A 393 0.77 -7.98 7.36
C ALA A 393 0.59 -6.44 7.32
N TYR A 394 0.58 -5.84 6.12
CA TYR A 394 0.32 -4.41 5.96
C TYR A 394 -1.08 -3.97 6.47
N ARG A 395 -2.13 -4.72 6.10
CA ARG A 395 -3.51 -4.41 6.52
C ARG A 395 -3.67 -4.48 8.02
N VAL A 396 -3.18 -5.53 8.64
CA VAL A 396 -3.27 -5.70 10.09
C VAL A 396 -2.47 -4.63 10.80
N GLY A 397 -1.26 -4.28 10.33
CA GLY A 397 -0.52 -3.16 10.88
C GLY A 397 -1.28 -1.82 10.81
N SER A 398 -2.06 -1.61 9.74
CA SER A 398 -2.89 -0.41 9.59
C SER A 398 -4.08 -0.35 10.57
N ILE A 399 -4.51 -1.50 11.11
CA ILE A 399 -5.55 -1.62 12.14
C ILE A 399 -4.91 -1.54 13.53
N LEU A 400 -3.86 -2.34 13.78
CA LEU A 400 -3.22 -2.44 15.09
C LEU A 400 -2.57 -1.15 15.58
N ARG A 401 -2.20 -0.22 14.67
CA ARG A 401 -1.74 1.12 15.06
C ARG A 401 -2.75 1.91 15.89
N HIS A 402 -4.04 1.52 15.85
CA HIS A 402 -5.11 2.15 16.61
C HIS A 402 -5.44 1.38 17.90
N VAL A 403 -4.83 0.21 18.12
CA VAL A 403 -5.06 -0.63 19.28
C VAL A 403 -3.95 -0.37 20.31
N PRO A 404 -4.28 -0.08 21.59
CA PRO A 404 -3.28 0.13 22.64
C PRO A 404 -2.29 -1.05 22.78
N ALA A 405 -1.05 -0.75 23.19
CA ALA A 405 0.03 -1.74 23.26
C ALA A 405 -0.27 -2.92 24.20
N GLY A 406 -0.97 -2.68 25.32
CA GLY A 406 -1.35 -3.71 26.29
C GLY A 406 -2.71 -4.37 26.05
N ALA A 407 -3.46 -3.96 25.02
CA ALA A 407 -4.77 -4.55 24.75
C ALA A 407 -4.62 -5.96 24.14
N ARG A 408 -5.43 -6.91 24.61
CA ARG A 408 -5.53 -8.24 24.02
C ARG A 408 -6.06 -8.12 22.59
N ILE A 409 -5.30 -8.62 21.63
CA ILE A 409 -5.70 -8.64 20.23
C ILE A 409 -6.37 -9.97 19.87
N ALA A 410 -7.28 -9.94 18.91
CA ALA A 410 -7.83 -11.17 18.36
C ALA A 410 -6.74 -11.87 17.52
N THR A 411 -6.60 -13.19 17.62
CA THR A 411 -5.54 -13.89 16.86
C THR A 411 -6.00 -14.26 15.45
N ARG A 412 -7.28 -14.54 15.22
CA ARG A 412 -7.75 -14.96 13.88
C ARG A 412 -7.72 -13.80 12.88
N TYR A 413 -7.13 -14.03 11.71
CA TYR A 413 -7.06 -13.06 10.62
C TYR A 413 -8.42 -12.54 10.15
N ALA A 414 -9.48 -13.36 10.26
CA ALA A 414 -10.84 -13.00 9.88
C ALA A 414 -11.36 -11.70 10.54
N TYR A 415 -10.86 -11.35 11.73
CA TYR A 415 -11.23 -10.12 12.43
C TYR A 415 -10.55 -8.85 11.91
N TYR A 416 -9.64 -8.99 10.94
CA TYR A 416 -8.85 -7.89 10.38
C TYR A 416 -9.10 -7.62 8.90
N MET A 417 -10.18 -8.19 8.34
CA MET A 417 -10.55 -8.03 6.93
C MET A 417 -11.59 -6.95 6.70
#